data_AF-A0A2S8PPF4-F1
#
_entry.id   AF-A0A2S8PPF4-F1
#
_cell.length_a   1.000
_cell.length_b   1.000
_cell.length_c   1.000
_cell.angle_alpha   90.00
_cell.angle_beta   90.00
_cell.angle_gamma   90.00
#
_symmetry.space_group_name_H-M   'P 1'
#
loop_
_entity.id
_entity.type
_entity.pdbx_description
1 polymer ?
#
loop_
_entity_poly.entity_id
_entity_poly.type
_entity_poly.pdbx_seq_one_letter_code
_entity_poly.pdbx_strand_id
1 'polypeptide(L)'
;QNKYDEALALFKRAVEESRDVQSLTNLAWIYVHEEEDHEAALALLHEAIALKPASYFPYNLLGEVYLVMEKWQEASDMLVRSLAIQPTEEAYNNLAIARYHLGDIQSAADYFQRSAQPSEYAMYSHIKCLIELGRTEEAKAKLDAFSEEDEEFVGQVEMAELYVELDCFEQAVEWFEKGRKLYWKTPDWVGRFVYALLKINEARRAHEILDEVIQQKAEDIRDADKEAFDDDWTEDEKAEYIQKLAEEQKAYEGLLQRITGGYIPPMKYDTSLRSSCYLFGCERHQHPEYHE
;
A
#
# COMPACT_ATOMS: atom_id res chain seq x y z
N GLN A 1 -16.05 0.30 -22.46
CA GLN A 1 -16.26 -1.15 -22.69
C GLN A 1 -14.93 -1.83 -22.43
N ASN A 2 -14.88 -2.78 -21.49
CA ASN A 2 -13.67 -3.55 -21.14
C ASN A 2 -13.36 -4.58 -22.23
N LYS A 3 -12.73 -4.13 -23.32
CA LYS A 3 -12.28 -4.97 -24.44
C LYS A 3 -10.75 -5.07 -24.41
N TYR A 4 -10.22 -5.65 -23.33
CA TYR A 4 -8.78 -5.71 -23.05
C TYR A 4 -8.04 -6.51 -24.12
N ASP A 5 -8.57 -7.66 -24.53
CA ASP A 5 -7.97 -8.48 -25.60
C ASP A 5 -7.85 -7.72 -26.92
N GLU A 6 -8.86 -6.91 -27.26
CA GLU A 6 -8.83 -6.08 -28.49
C GLU A 6 -7.80 -4.95 -28.36
N ALA A 7 -7.69 -4.32 -27.19
CA ALA A 7 -6.70 -3.29 -26.93
C ALA A 7 -5.27 -3.86 -27.03
N LEU A 8 -5.00 -4.98 -26.36
CA LEU A 8 -3.70 -5.66 -26.41
C LEU A 8 -3.32 -6.04 -27.86
N ALA A 9 -4.27 -6.55 -28.63
CA ALA A 9 -4.03 -6.86 -30.04
C ALA A 9 -3.68 -5.61 -30.87
N LEU A 10 -4.31 -4.47 -30.59
CA LEU A 10 -3.98 -3.19 -31.25
C LEU A 10 -2.59 -2.68 -30.85
N PHE A 11 -2.22 -2.74 -29.57
CA PHE A 11 -0.90 -2.32 -29.11
C PHE A 11 0.22 -3.23 -29.65
N LYS A 12 -0.02 -4.55 -29.73
CA LYS A 12 0.91 -5.49 -30.39
C LYS A 12 1.11 -5.13 -31.86
N ARG A 13 0.02 -4.87 -32.59
CA ARG A 13 0.10 -4.42 -33.99
C ARG A 13 0.82 -3.08 -34.12
N ALA A 14 0.62 -2.13 -33.20
CA ALA A 14 1.34 -0.86 -33.23
C ALA A 14 2.86 -1.07 -33.15
N VAL A 15 3.33 -1.98 -32.29
CA VAL A 15 4.75 -2.36 -32.19
C VAL A 15 5.27 -3.09 -33.43
N GLU A 16 4.44 -3.90 -34.08
CA GLU A 16 4.76 -4.54 -35.37
C GLU A 16 4.89 -3.53 -36.51
N GLU A 17 4.05 -2.48 -36.52
CA GLU A 17 4.02 -1.44 -37.55
C GLU A 17 5.17 -0.42 -37.36
N SER A 18 5.39 0.05 -36.13
CA SER A 18 6.49 0.94 -35.75
C SER A 18 7.03 0.56 -34.39
N ARG A 19 8.34 0.42 -34.28
CA ARG A 19 9.00 -0.02 -33.05
C ARG A 19 9.76 1.13 -32.39
N ASP A 20 9.00 2.13 -31.97
CA ASP A 20 9.48 3.39 -31.42
C ASP A 20 9.20 3.50 -29.91
N VAL A 21 9.61 4.62 -29.30
CA VAL A 21 9.42 4.88 -27.86
C VAL A 21 7.96 4.73 -27.47
N GLN A 22 7.04 5.27 -28.27
CA GLN A 22 5.63 5.30 -27.92
C GLN A 22 4.99 3.93 -28.02
N SER A 23 5.16 3.22 -29.13
CA SER A 23 4.52 1.92 -29.31
C SER A 23 5.04 0.91 -28.27
N LEU A 24 6.35 0.92 -28.01
CA LEU A 24 6.98 0.08 -27.00
C LEU A 24 6.50 0.40 -25.58
N THR A 25 6.45 1.69 -25.21
CA THR A 25 5.99 2.10 -23.87
C THR A 25 4.51 1.81 -23.67
N ASN A 26 3.68 2.07 -24.67
CA ASN A 26 2.24 1.83 -24.58
C ASN A 26 1.92 0.34 -24.46
N LEU A 27 2.58 -0.52 -25.24
CA LEU A 27 2.42 -1.97 -25.09
C LEU A 27 2.94 -2.46 -23.73
N ALA A 28 4.08 -1.94 -23.26
CA ALA A 28 4.58 -2.27 -21.94
C ALA A 28 3.59 -1.91 -20.84
N TRP A 29 2.95 -0.74 -20.91
CA TRP A 29 1.95 -0.30 -19.93
C TRP A 29 0.78 -1.30 -19.81
N ILE A 30 0.32 -1.84 -20.94
CA ILE A 30 -0.73 -2.88 -20.95
C ILE A 30 -0.24 -4.16 -20.29
N TYR A 31 0.99 -4.59 -20.58
CA TYR A 31 1.54 -5.78 -19.92
C TYR A 31 1.67 -5.60 -18.40
N VAL A 32 2.01 -4.40 -17.92
CA VAL A 32 2.10 -4.12 -16.48
C VAL A 32 0.73 -4.16 -15.80
N HIS A 33 -0.27 -3.49 -16.36
CA HIS A 33 -1.52 -3.21 -15.64
C HIS A 33 -2.69 -4.13 -15.98
N GLU A 34 -2.67 -4.79 -17.13
CA GLU A 34 -3.79 -5.63 -17.58
C GLU A 34 -3.42 -7.12 -17.62
N GLU A 35 -2.18 -7.45 -17.96
CA GLU A 35 -1.71 -8.86 -18.05
C GLU A 35 -0.88 -9.29 -16.85
N GLU A 36 -0.40 -8.35 -16.04
CA GLU A 36 0.57 -8.57 -14.94
C GLU A 36 1.85 -9.33 -15.40
N ASP A 37 2.20 -9.23 -16.69
CA ASP A 37 3.38 -9.84 -17.31
C ASP A 37 4.56 -8.86 -17.24
N HIS A 38 5.17 -8.80 -16.06
CA HIS A 38 6.28 -7.90 -15.77
C HIS A 38 7.52 -8.19 -16.63
N GLU A 39 7.78 -9.45 -16.99
CA GLU A 39 8.88 -9.87 -17.85
C GLU A 39 8.73 -9.35 -19.27
N ALA A 40 7.54 -9.44 -19.86
CA ALA A 40 7.25 -8.87 -21.18
C ALA A 40 7.37 -7.34 -21.16
N ALA A 41 6.85 -6.70 -20.11
CA ALA A 41 6.98 -5.25 -19.93
C ALA A 41 8.44 -4.80 -19.83
N LEU A 42 9.27 -5.50 -19.04
CA LEU A 42 10.71 -5.22 -18.90
C LEU A 42 11.43 -5.23 -20.24
N ALA A 43 11.18 -6.26 -21.06
CA ALA A 43 11.81 -6.38 -22.37
C ALA A 43 11.51 -5.16 -23.24
N LEU A 44 10.23 -4.78 -23.36
CA LEU A 44 9.81 -3.62 -24.15
C LEU A 44 10.35 -2.30 -23.61
N LEU A 45 10.36 -2.10 -22.29
CA LEU A 45 10.83 -0.88 -21.64
C LEU A 45 12.34 -0.71 -21.79
N HIS A 46 13.12 -1.79 -21.70
CA HIS A 46 14.55 -1.74 -21.99
C HIS A 46 14.83 -1.30 -23.42
N GLU A 47 14.03 -1.77 -24.37
CA GLU A 47 14.15 -1.37 -25.76
C GLU A 47 13.72 0.09 -25.97
N ALA A 48 12.62 0.53 -25.36
CA ALA A 48 12.18 1.92 -25.38
C ALA A 48 13.26 2.87 -24.82
N ILE A 49 13.86 2.53 -23.68
CA ILE A 49 14.92 3.34 -23.05
C ILE A 49 16.21 3.33 -23.87
N ALA A 50 16.52 2.25 -24.59
CA ALA A 50 17.68 2.20 -25.48
C ALA A 50 17.59 3.22 -26.63
N LEU A 51 16.36 3.64 -27.01
CA LEU A 51 16.11 4.73 -27.95
C LEU A 51 16.37 6.12 -27.37
N LYS A 52 16.73 6.21 -26.07
CA LYS A 52 17.02 7.45 -25.33
C LYS A 52 15.85 8.44 -25.36
N PRO A 53 14.68 8.04 -24.81
CA PRO A 53 13.48 8.83 -24.86
C PRO A 53 13.68 10.16 -24.12
N ALA A 54 13.14 11.25 -24.68
CA ALA A 54 13.09 12.54 -24.02
C ALA A 54 11.93 12.65 -23.01
N SER A 55 11.03 11.65 -22.98
CA SER A 55 9.90 11.57 -22.06
C SER A 55 10.25 10.74 -20.81
N TYR A 56 9.63 11.11 -19.68
CA TYR A 56 9.79 10.40 -18.40
C TYR A 56 8.98 9.10 -18.32
N PHE A 57 7.95 8.92 -19.16
CA PHE A 57 7.02 7.78 -19.12
C PHE A 57 7.70 6.41 -19.05
N PRO A 58 8.61 6.02 -19.98
CA PRO A 58 9.26 4.71 -19.93
C PRO A 58 10.16 4.53 -18.71
N TYR A 59 10.76 5.61 -18.19
CA TYR A 59 11.58 5.54 -16.99
C TYR A 59 10.73 5.35 -15.73
N ASN A 60 9.60 6.04 -15.62
CA ASN A 60 8.67 5.87 -14.50
C ASN A 60 8.07 4.47 -14.49
N LEU A 61 7.56 4.01 -15.64
CA LEU A 61 6.95 2.70 -15.78
C LEU A 61 7.96 1.57 -15.52
N LEU A 62 9.23 1.71 -15.98
CA LEU A 62 10.26 0.72 -15.64
C LEU A 62 10.61 0.74 -14.14
N GLY A 63 10.63 1.91 -13.52
CA GLY A 63 10.79 2.04 -12.08
C GLY A 63 9.69 1.32 -11.30
N GLU A 64 8.45 1.47 -11.71
CA GLU A 64 7.28 0.79 -11.14
C GLU A 64 7.39 -0.74 -11.27
N VAL A 65 7.73 -1.26 -12.46
CA VAL A 65 7.95 -2.70 -12.65
C VAL A 65 9.05 -3.22 -11.73
N TYR A 66 10.14 -2.48 -11.58
CA TYR A 66 11.19 -2.88 -10.64
C TYR A 66 10.76 -2.85 -9.18
N LEU A 67 9.88 -1.94 -8.76
CA LEU A 67 9.32 -1.95 -7.41
C LEU A 67 8.47 -3.20 -7.15
N VAL A 68 7.60 -3.58 -8.09
CA VAL A 68 6.77 -4.79 -7.96
C VAL A 68 7.64 -6.05 -7.89
N MET A 69 8.76 -6.07 -8.61
CA MET A 69 9.74 -7.16 -8.56
C MET A 69 10.72 -7.05 -7.37
N GLU A 70 10.54 -6.10 -6.46
CA GLU A 70 11.42 -5.83 -5.31
C GLU A 70 12.89 -5.55 -5.68
N LYS A 71 13.13 -5.06 -6.90
CA LYS A 71 14.45 -4.64 -7.41
C LYS A 71 14.70 -3.17 -7.08
N TRP A 72 14.90 -2.90 -5.80
CA TRP A 72 14.90 -1.54 -5.24
C TRP A 72 15.97 -0.61 -5.82
N GLN A 73 17.17 -1.13 -6.09
CA GLN A 73 18.26 -0.32 -6.63
C GLN A 73 17.99 0.08 -8.09
N GLU A 74 17.56 -0.88 -8.91
CA GLU A 74 17.20 -0.65 -10.31
C GLU A 74 15.99 0.29 -10.43
N ALA A 75 14.98 0.12 -9.55
CA ALA A 75 13.86 1.04 -9.45
C ALA A 75 14.35 2.47 -9.16
N SER A 76 15.22 2.63 -8.16
CA SER A 76 15.78 3.92 -7.78
C SER A 76 16.50 4.61 -8.94
N ASP A 77 17.33 3.86 -9.68
CA ASP A 77 18.09 4.39 -10.81
C ASP A 77 17.18 4.91 -11.94
N MET A 78 16.08 4.21 -12.23
CA MET A 78 15.13 4.62 -13.26
C MET A 78 14.27 5.80 -12.82
N LEU A 79 13.80 5.80 -11.57
CA LEU A 79 12.97 6.88 -11.03
C LEU A 79 13.75 8.19 -10.88
N VAL A 80 15.04 8.14 -10.55
CA VAL A 80 15.91 9.33 -10.57
C VAL A 80 16.02 9.92 -11.98
N ARG A 81 16.13 9.08 -13.02
CA ARG A 81 16.14 9.56 -14.42
C ARG A 81 14.80 10.15 -14.84
N SER A 82 13.70 9.51 -14.44
CA SER A 82 12.34 10.02 -14.65
C SER A 82 12.18 11.43 -14.06
N LEU A 83 12.51 11.60 -12.76
CA LEU A 83 12.45 12.88 -12.06
C LEU A 83 13.35 13.96 -12.66
N ALA A 84 14.49 13.57 -13.26
CA ALA A 84 15.40 14.50 -13.92
C ALA A 84 14.81 15.07 -15.24
N ILE A 85 13.89 14.33 -15.88
CA ILE A 85 13.17 14.78 -17.07
C ILE A 85 11.94 15.59 -16.64
N GLN A 86 11.10 15.02 -15.79
CA GLN A 86 9.91 15.67 -15.26
C GLN A 86 9.61 15.16 -13.83
N PRO A 87 9.65 16.05 -12.83
CA PRO A 87 9.19 15.71 -11.49
C PRO A 87 7.68 15.41 -11.47
N THR A 88 7.28 14.26 -10.92
CA THR A 88 5.87 13.91 -10.68
C THR A 88 5.70 13.35 -9.27
N GLU A 89 4.47 13.39 -8.74
CA GLU A 89 4.17 12.82 -7.42
C GLU A 89 4.40 11.31 -7.40
N GLU A 90 4.03 10.60 -8.47
CA GLU A 90 4.23 9.16 -8.60
C GLU A 90 5.71 8.79 -8.57
N ALA A 91 6.54 9.54 -9.32
CA ALA A 91 7.97 9.31 -9.36
C ALA A 91 8.64 9.57 -8.00
N TYR A 92 8.20 10.61 -7.27
CA TYR A 92 8.68 10.89 -5.93
C TYR A 92 8.26 9.81 -4.92
N ASN A 93 6.99 9.42 -4.91
CA ASN A 93 6.47 8.36 -4.03
C ASN A 93 7.21 7.06 -4.28
N ASN A 94 7.29 6.63 -5.54
CA ASN A 94 7.92 5.37 -5.91
C ASN A 94 9.43 5.38 -5.62
N LEU A 95 10.10 6.53 -5.77
CA LEU A 95 11.51 6.65 -5.38
C LEU A 95 11.68 6.57 -3.86
N ALA A 96 10.75 7.14 -3.10
CA ALA A 96 10.74 7.04 -1.65
C ALA A 96 10.61 5.58 -1.18
N ILE A 97 9.74 4.80 -1.82
CA ILE A 97 9.60 3.35 -1.57
C ILE A 97 10.92 2.62 -1.82
N ALA A 98 11.54 2.84 -2.98
CA ALA A 98 12.83 2.23 -3.30
C ALA A 98 13.89 2.59 -2.24
N ARG A 99 13.97 3.86 -1.82
CA ARG A 99 14.92 4.33 -0.81
C ARG A 99 14.65 3.73 0.57
N TYR A 100 13.38 3.60 0.95
CA TYR A 100 12.96 2.98 2.21
C TYR A 100 13.44 1.53 2.30
N HIS A 101 13.18 0.72 1.28
CA HIS A 101 13.60 -0.69 1.23
C HIS A 101 15.12 -0.88 1.09
N LEU A 102 15.83 0.13 0.56
CA LEU A 102 17.30 0.18 0.58
C LEU A 102 17.88 0.59 1.94
N GLY A 103 17.04 0.94 2.91
CA GLY A 103 17.45 1.41 4.24
C GLY A 103 17.91 2.88 4.30
N ASP A 104 17.76 3.63 3.20
CA ASP A 104 18.02 5.07 3.16
C ASP A 104 16.78 5.85 3.62
N ILE A 105 16.47 5.71 4.90
CA ILE A 105 15.25 6.25 5.53
C ILE A 105 15.18 7.78 5.44
N GLN A 106 16.34 8.46 5.47
CA GLN A 106 16.37 9.92 5.35
C GLN A 106 15.93 10.37 3.95
N SER A 107 16.48 9.77 2.88
CA SER A 107 16.03 10.09 1.52
C SER A 107 14.58 9.68 1.30
N ALA A 108 14.14 8.55 1.85
CA ALA A 108 12.75 8.11 1.78
C ALA A 108 11.81 9.16 2.39
N ALA A 109 12.11 9.65 3.60
CA ALA A 109 11.34 10.71 4.24
C ALA A 109 11.23 11.96 3.36
N ASP A 110 12.33 12.41 2.77
CA ASP A 110 12.37 13.62 1.95
C ASP A 110 11.56 13.46 0.65
N TYR A 111 11.60 12.28 0.03
CA TYR A 111 10.84 12.00 -1.20
C TYR A 111 9.36 11.77 -0.95
N PHE A 112 8.98 11.04 0.10
CA PHE A 112 7.57 10.91 0.50
C PHE A 112 6.96 12.29 0.78
N GLN A 113 7.70 13.19 1.44
CA GLN A 113 7.22 14.55 1.69
C GLN A 113 6.93 15.33 0.38
N ARG A 114 7.69 15.07 -0.69
CA ARG A 114 7.52 15.77 -1.98
C ARG A 114 6.35 15.24 -2.81
N SER A 115 5.94 14.01 -2.59
CA SER A 115 4.74 13.43 -3.21
C SER A 115 3.47 13.65 -2.38
N ALA A 116 3.62 13.96 -1.09
CA ALA A 116 2.53 13.92 -0.14
C ALA A 116 1.55 15.10 -0.22
N GLN A 117 0.27 14.79 -0.38
CA GLN A 117 -0.84 15.66 -0.01
C GLN A 117 -1.15 15.56 1.51
N PRO A 118 -1.95 16.50 2.06
CA PRO A 118 -2.42 16.38 3.45
C PRO A 118 -3.18 15.06 3.66
N SER A 119 -2.90 14.42 4.79
CA SER A 119 -3.61 13.23 5.28
C SER A 119 -3.59 11.96 4.40
N GLU A 120 -2.84 11.94 3.30
CA GLU A 120 -2.74 10.77 2.41
C GLU A 120 -1.66 9.76 2.83
N TYR A 121 -1.64 8.62 2.14
CA TYR A 121 -0.71 7.51 2.42
C TYR A 121 0.78 7.88 2.31
N ALA A 122 1.15 8.78 1.40
CA ALA A 122 2.53 9.27 1.30
C ALA A 122 2.92 10.13 2.51
N MET A 123 2.00 10.95 3.06
CA MET A 123 2.26 11.69 4.29
C MET A 123 2.38 10.74 5.50
N TYR A 124 1.54 9.71 5.57
CA TYR A 124 1.64 8.63 6.54
C TYR A 124 3.02 7.95 6.49
N SER A 125 3.49 7.61 5.29
CA SER A 125 4.82 7.01 5.05
C SER A 125 5.97 7.94 5.43
N HIS A 126 5.84 9.24 5.13
CA HIS A 126 6.78 10.26 5.59
C HIS A 126 6.87 10.31 7.12
N ILE A 127 5.72 10.32 7.82
CA ILE A 127 5.68 10.32 9.30
C ILE A 127 6.31 9.05 9.86
N LYS A 128 6.03 7.87 9.28
CA LYS A 128 6.68 6.61 9.67
C LYS A 128 8.21 6.72 9.59
N CYS A 129 8.73 7.27 8.49
CA CYS A 129 10.17 7.49 8.34
C CYS A 129 10.72 8.46 9.40
N LEU A 130 10.00 9.54 9.71
CA LEU A 130 10.40 10.48 10.76
C LEU A 130 10.50 9.80 12.13
N ILE A 131 9.57 8.91 12.46
CA ILE A 131 9.60 8.11 13.69
C ILE A 131 10.86 7.24 13.74
N GLU A 132 11.17 6.52 12.67
CA GLU A 132 12.37 5.67 12.58
C GLU A 132 13.68 6.45 12.69
N LEU A 133 13.68 7.69 12.20
CA LEU A 133 14.81 8.63 12.33
C LEU A 133 14.88 9.27 13.73
N GLY A 134 13.93 8.97 14.63
CA GLY A 134 13.85 9.56 15.97
C GLY A 134 13.37 11.01 16.00
N ARG A 135 12.82 11.53 14.89
CA ARG A 135 12.26 12.88 14.76
C ARG A 135 10.80 12.92 15.24
N THR A 136 10.56 12.44 16.46
CA THR A 136 9.22 12.17 17.00
C THR A 136 8.35 13.41 17.17
N GLU A 137 8.92 14.56 17.57
CA GLU A 137 8.17 15.82 17.69
C GLU A 137 7.62 16.32 16.35
N GLU A 138 8.42 16.19 15.29
CA GLU A 138 8.00 16.58 13.95
C GLU A 138 6.98 15.59 13.37
N ALA A 139 7.21 14.30 13.57
CA ALA A 139 6.28 13.23 13.22
C ALA A 139 4.91 13.49 13.86
N LYS A 140 4.89 13.77 15.17
CA LYS A 140 3.67 14.07 15.92
C LYS A 140 2.98 15.32 15.40
N ALA A 141 3.71 16.41 15.19
CA ALA A 141 3.12 17.67 14.71
C ALA A 141 2.45 17.50 13.33
N LYS A 142 3.03 16.68 12.45
CA LYS A 142 2.43 16.35 11.14
C LYS A 142 1.23 15.42 11.28
N LEU A 143 1.29 14.43 12.17
CA LEU A 143 0.19 13.51 12.44
C LEU A 143 -1.02 14.22 13.06
N ASP A 144 -0.79 15.15 14.00
CA ASP A 144 -1.83 15.97 14.62
C ASP A 144 -2.57 16.86 13.60
N ALA A 145 -1.97 17.11 12.43
CA ALA A 145 -2.55 17.94 11.37
C ALA A 145 -3.46 17.14 10.41
N PHE A 146 -3.58 15.82 10.56
CA PHE A 146 -4.44 15.02 9.70
C PHE A 146 -5.92 15.32 9.97
N SER A 147 -6.71 15.32 8.89
CA SER A 147 -8.15 15.55 8.91
C SER A 147 -8.90 14.42 8.23
N GLU A 148 -9.97 13.94 8.87
CA GLU A 148 -10.89 12.94 8.27
C GLU A 148 -11.72 13.53 7.12
N GLU A 149 -11.71 14.85 6.96
CA GLU A 149 -12.42 15.54 5.88
C GLU A 149 -11.60 15.63 4.58
N ASP A 150 -10.32 15.26 4.63
CA ASP A 150 -9.46 15.27 3.45
C ASP A 150 -9.85 14.12 2.49
N GLU A 151 -9.85 14.42 1.20
CA GLU A 151 -10.35 13.52 0.14
C GLU A 151 -9.64 12.17 0.12
N GLU A 152 -8.32 12.16 0.35
CA GLU A 152 -7.49 10.95 0.36
C GLU A 152 -7.07 10.55 1.79
N PHE A 153 -7.91 10.79 2.79
CA PHE A 153 -7.62 10.43 4.19
C PHE A 153 -7.20 8.95 4.33
N VAL A 154 -6.00 8.72 4.86
CA VAL A 154 -5.33 7.42 4.91
C VAL A 154 -6.12 6.33 5.65
N GLY A 155 -6.89 6.71 6.67
CA GLY A 155 -7.67 5.79 7.49
C GLY A 155 -7.43 5.93 9.00
N GLN A 156 -8.44 5.56 9.80
CA GLN A 156 -8.39 5.73 11.25
C GLN A 156 -7.42 4.75 11.94
N VAL A 157 -7.24 3.55 11.39
CA VAL A 157 -6.35 2.54 11.97
C VAL A 157 -4.89 2.95 11.76
N GLU A 158 -4.56 3.39 10.55
CA GLU A 158 -3.23 3.89 10.18
C GLU A 158 -2.81 5.07 11.08
N MET A 159 -3.73 6.00 11.32
CA MET A 159 -3.56 7.09 12.29
C MET A 159 -3.23 6.56 13.70
N ALA A 160 -4.04 5.64 14.19
CA ALA A 160 -3.87 5.08 15.53
C ALA A 160 -2.52 4.37 15.66
N GLU A 161 -2.09 3.62 14.64
CA GLU A 161 -0.84 2.90 14.66
C GLU A 161 0.39 3.80 14.76
N LEU A 162 0.40 4.95 14.05
CA LEU A 162 1.47 5.95 14.18
C LEU A 162 1.47 6.60 15.57
N TYR A 163 0.30 6.87 16.17
CA TYR A 163 0.25 7.36 17.55
C TYR A 163 0.78 6.32 18.55
N VAL A 164 0.56 5.02 18.33
CA VAL A 164 1.19 3.96 19.14
C VAL A 164 2.71 3.98 19.01
N GLU A 165 3.26 4.14 17.79
CA GLU A 165 4.71 4.24 17.59
C GLU A 165 5.32 5.50 18.22
N LEU A 166 4.52 6.55 18.43
CA LEU A 166 4.89 7.79 19.13
C LEU A 166 4.65 7.75 20.65
N ASP A 167 4.28 6.60 21.21
CA ASP A 167 3.86 6.42 22.62
C ASP A 167 2.71 7.37 23.06
N CYS A 168 1.92 7.87 22.10
CA CYS A 168 0.75 8.74 22.32
C CYS A 168 -0.52 7.89 22.45
N PHE A 169 -0.61 7.11 23.53
CA PHE A 169 -1.61 6.04 23.67
C PHE A 169 -3.05 6.53 23.79
N GLU A 170 -3.29 7.70 24.41
CA GLU A 170 -4.63 8.28 24.49
C GLU A 170 -5.18 8.61 23.09
N GLN A 171 -4.40 9.30 22.26
CA GLN A 171 -4.77 9.60 20.87
C GLN A 171 -4.92 8.32 20.04
N ALA A 172 -4.02 7.35 20.23
CA ALA A 172 -4.13 6.06 19.54
C ALA A 172 -5.47 5.38 19.84
N VAL A 173 -5.88 5.33 21.12
CA VAL A 173 -7.17 4.76 21.54
C VAL A 173 -8.35 5.51 20.92
N GLU A 174 -8.31 6.85 20.86
CA GLU A 174 -9.36 7.64 20.21
C GLU A 174 -9.51 7.27 18.73
N TRP A 175 -8.40 7.16 18.00
CA TRP A 175 -8.41 6.79 16.58
C TRP A 175 -8.83 5.34 16.34
N PHE A 176 -8.36 4.40 17.16
CA PHE A 176 -8.84 3.01 17.09
C PHE A 176 -10.35 2.91 17.30
N GLU A 177 -10.93 3.66 18.24
CA GLU A 177 -12.38 3.64 18.46
C GLU A 177 -13.16 4.21 17.26
N LYS A 178 -12.63 5.25 16.59
CA LYS A 178 -13.23 5.75 15.34
C LYS A 178 -13.21 4.69 14.24
N GLY A 179 -12.08 3.98 14.08
CA GLY A 179 -11.92 2.92 13.07
C GLY A 179 -12.68 1.63 13.39
N ARG A 180 -12.93 1.31 14.66
CA ARG A 180 -13.43 -0.01 15.12
C ARG A 180 -14.68 -0.53 14.41
N LYS A 181 -15.56 0.36 13.96
CA LYS A 181 -16.81 0.01 13.25
C LYS A 181 -16.67 0.00 11.73
N LEU A 182 -15.58 0.54 11.20
CA LEU A 182 -15.32 0.70 9.77
C LEU A 182 -14.47 -0.45 9.22
N TYR A 183 -13.55 -0.96 10.01
CA TYR A 183 -12.58 -1.97 9.57
C TYR A 183 -12.92 -3.38 10.08
N TRP A 184 -12.55 -4.37 9.27
CA TRP A 184 -12.52 -5.77 9.70
C TRP A 184 -11.52 -5.92 10.84
N LYS A 185 -11.95 -6.59 11.92
CA LYS A 185 -11.15 -6.74 13.14
C LYS A 185 -10.16 -7.88 12.92
N THR A 186 -8.91 -7.50 12.63
CA THR A 186 -7.78 -8.42 12.49
C THR A 186 -6.93 -8.45 13.76
N PRO A 187 -6.23 -9.57 14.07
CA PRO A 187 -5.38 -9.67 15.25
C PRO A 187 -4.30 -8.60 15.35
N ASP A 188 -3.85 -8.05 14.21
CA ASP A 188 -2.76 -7.09 14.14
C ASP A 188 -3.13 -5.74 14.79
N TRP A 189 -4.09 -5.02 14.21
CA TRP A 189 -4.46 -3.70 14.71
C TRP A 189 -5.26 -3.79 16.03
N VAL A 190 -6.07 -4.85 16.22
CA VAL A 190 -6.76 -5.07 17.51
C VAL A 190 -5.74 -5.35 18.61
N GLY A 191 -4.66 -6.07 18.32
CA GLY A 191 -3.55 -6.26 19.25
C GLY A 191 -2.94 -4.94 19.69
N ARG A 192 -2.64 -4.06 18.72
CA ARG A 192 -2.10 -2.72 19.01
C ARG A 192 -3.10 -1.83 19.78
N PHE A 193 -4.39 -1.96 19.50
CA PHE A 193 -5.44 -1.27 20.23
C PHE A 193 -5.51 -1.72 21.70
N VAL A 194 -5.53 -3.03 21.94
CA VAL A 194 -5.48 -3.62 23.29
C VAL A 194 -4.21 -3.19 24.02
N TYR A 195 -3.06 -3.18 23.33
CA TYR A 195 -1.81 -2.68 23.88
C TYR A 195 -1.91 -1.21 24.32
N ALA A 196 -2.46 -0.33 23.48
CA ALA A 196 -2.65 1.08 23.81
C ALA A 196 -3.58 1.28 25.02
N LEU A 197 -4.69 0.54 25.10
CA LEU A 197 -5.60 0.58 26.26
C LEU A 197 -4.91 0.17 27.56
N LEU A 198 -4.07 -0.86 27.52
CA LEU A 198 -3.30 -1.28 28.70
C LEU A 198 -2.30 -0.22 29.15
N LYS A 199 -1.70 0.53 28.21
CA LYS A 199 -0.77 1.62 28.53
C LYS A 199 -1.44 2.80 29.23
N ILE A 200 -2.71 3.04 28.96
CA ILE A 200 -3.52 4.05 29.66
C ILE A 200 -4.32 3.48 30.85
N ASN A 201 -3.98 2.27 31.32
CA ASN A 201 -4.61 1.57 32.46
C ASN A 201 -6.08 1.23 32.28
N GLU A 202 -6.56 1.09 31.05
CA GLU A 202 -7.94 0.72 30.73
C GLU A 202 -8.10 -0.78 30.46
N ALA A 203 -7.56 -1.61 31.37
CA ALA A 203 -7.58 -3.07 31.23
C ALA A 203 -9.00 -3.64 31.09
N ARG A 204 -10.00 -3.02 31.70
CA ARG A 204 -11.41 -3.44 31.54
C ARG A 204 -11.89 -3.30 30.09
N ARG A 205 -11.63 -2.15 29.46
CA ARG A 205 -12.01 -1.92 28.05
C ARG A 205 -11.26 -2.88 27.11
N ALA A 206 -9.99 -3.15 27.39
CA ALA A 206 -9.21 -4.14 26.66
C ALA A 206 -9.86 -5.54 26.70
N HIS A 207 -10.35 -5.99 27.86
CA HIS A 207 -11.09 -7.26 27.95
C HIS A 207 -12.40 -7.21 27.18
N GLU A 208 -13.18 -6.13 27.32
CA GLU A 208 -14.47 -5.97 26.62
C GLU A 208 -14.29 -6.05 25.09
N ILE A 209 -13.23 -5.46 24.55
CA ILE A 209 -12.90 -5.55 23.11
C ILE A 209 -12.51 -6.98 22.72
N LEU A 210 -11.69 -7.66 23.53
CA LEU A 210 -11.29 -9.04 23.24
C LEU A 210 -12.49 -9.99 23.27
N ASP A 211 -13.37 -9.85 24.26
CA ASP A 211 -14.58 -10.66 24.37
C ASP A 211 -15.50 -10.44 23.16
N GLU A 212 -15.67 -9.18 22.71
CA GLU A 212 -16.43 -8.86 21.50
C GLU A 212 -15.87 -9.56 20.27
N VAL A 213 -14.55 -9.45 20.00
CA VAL A 213 -13.97 -10.05 18.80
C VAL A 213 -13.97 -11.57 18.84
N ILE A 214 -13.75 -12.16 20.01
CA ILE A 214 -13.82 -13.62 20.19
C ILE A 214 -15.24 -14.12 19.93
N GLN A 215 -16.25 -13.43 20.47
CA GLN A 215 -17.65 -13.78 20.23
C GLN A 215 -18.03 -13.65 18.76
N GLN A 216 -17.63 -12.55 18.10
CA GLN A 216 -17.88 -12.35 16.69
C GLN A 216 -17.24 -13.47 15.83
N LYS A 217 -15.96 -13.82 16.07
CA LYS A 217 -15.33 -14.93 15.34
C LYS A 217 -16.01 -16.27 15.58
N ALA A 218 -16.44 -16.53 16.81
CA ALA A 218 -17.18 -17.75 17.11
C ALA A 218 -18.55 -17.78 16.41
N GLU A 219 -19.19 -16.63 16.18
CA GLU A 219 -20.40 -16.51 15.36
C GLU A 219 -20.09 -16.74 13.88
N ASP A 220 -19.08 -16.06 13.34
CA ASP A 220 -18.65 -16.20 11.93
C ASP A 220 -18.33 -17.67 11.59
N ILE A 221 -17.64 -18.39 12.49
CA ILE A 221 -17.34 -19.83 12.33
C ILE A 221 -18.62 -20.67 12.31
N ARG A 222 -19.56 -20.41 13.25
CA ARG A 222 -20.81 -21.16 13.33
C ARG A 222 -21.70 -20.92 12.12
N ASP A 223 -21.66 -19.73 11.55
CA ASP A 223 -22.48 -19.39 10.40
C ASP A 223 -21.85 -19.93 9.11
N ALA A 224 -20.53 -19.81 8.95
CA ALA A 224 -19.79 -20.48 7.89
C ALA A 224 -20.03 -22.00 7.90
N ASP A 225 -20.04 -22.65 9.07
CA ASP A 225 -20.31 -24.10 9.20
C ASP A 225 -21.72 -24.49 8.74
N LYS A 226 -22.73 -23.65 8.97
CA LYS A 226 -24.13 -23.90 8.58
C LYS A 226 -24.46 -23.59 7.14
N GLU A 227 -23.66 -22.74 6.47
CA GLU A 227 -23.91 -22.39 5.07
C GLU A 227 -23.88 -23.64 4.18
N ALA A 228 -24.90 -23.76 3.32
CA ALA A 228 -25.04 -24.89 2.41
C ALA A 228 -24.05 -24.74 1.25
N PHE A 229 -23.55 -25.86 0.73
CA PHE A 229 -22.72 -25.88 -0.47
C PHE A 229 -23.54 -25.37 -1.66
N ASP A 230 -22.99 -24.40 -2.38
CA ASP A 230 -23.53 -23.91 -3.65
C ASP A 230 -22.42 -23.78 -4.70
N ASP A 231 -22.76 -23.24 -5.88
CA ASP A 231 -21.84 -23.12 -7.01
C ASP A 231 -20.69 -22.11 -6.74
N ASP A 232 -20.72 -21.35 -5.64
CA ASP A 232 -19.74 -20.31 -5.30
C ASP A 232 -18.73 -20.74 -4.21
N TRP A 233 -18.90 -21.90 -3.55
CA TRP A 233 -18.02 -22.32 -2.44
C TRP A 233 -17.83 -23.84 -2.33
N THR A 234 -16.59 -24.30 -2.55
CA THR A 234 -16.22 -25.71 -2.38
C THR A 234 -16.06 -26.11 -0.90
N GLU A 235 -16.09 -27.42 -0.62
CA GLU A 235 -15.87 -27.91 0.76
C GLU A 235 -14.49 -27.51 1.30
N ASP A 236 -13.46 -27.50 0.44
CA ASP A 236 -12.08 -27.15 0.81
C ASP A 236 -11.94 -25.66 1.12
N GLU A 237 -12.49 -24.76 0.27
CA GLU A 237 -12.46 -23.30 0.50
C GLU A 237 -13.17 -22.92 1.81
N LYS A 238 -14.29 -23.58 2.12
CA LYS A 238 -15.01 -23.41 3.38
C LYS A 238 -14.17 -23.85 4.58
N ALA A 239 -13.53 -25.02 4.49
CA ALA A 239 -12.68 -25.52 5.56
C ALA A 239 -11.49 -24.59 5.83
N GLU A 240 -10.86 -24.07 4.77
CA GLU A 240 -9.78 -23.08 4.87
C GLU A 240 -10.24 -21.77 5.52
N TYR A 241 -11.42 -21.27 5.14
CA TYR A 241 -11.99 -20.07 5.75
C TYR A 241 -12.30 -20.24 7.24
N ILE A 242 -12.95 -21.35 7.61
CA ILE A 242 -13.24 -21.68 9.01
C ILE A 242 -11.94 -21.83 9.80
N GLN A 243 -10.92 -22.48 9.22
CA GLN A 243 -9.61 -22.60 9.84
C GLN A 243 -8.98 -21.23 10.10
N LYS A 244 -9.02 -20.32 9.12
CA LYS A 244 -8.51 -18.95 9.27
C LYS A 244 -9.21 -18.21 10.41
N LEU A 245 -10.54 -18.28 10.49
CA LEU A 245 -11.30 -17.66 11.57
C LEU A 245 -10.95 -18.26 12.95
N ALA A 246 -10.76 -19.58 13.03
CA ALA A 246 -10.36 -20.25 14.26
C ALA A 246 -8.93 -19.86 14.70
N GLU A 247 -8.02 -19.66 13.76
CA GLU A 247 -6.66 -19.15 14.02
C GLU A 247 -6.70 -17.71 14.54
N GLU A 248 -7.51 -16.84 13.94
CA GLU A 248 -7.74 -15.47 14.42
C GLU A 248 -8.37 -15.46 15.82
N GLN A 249 -9.41 -16.27 16.06
CA GLN A 249 -10.04 -16.39 17.38
C GLN A 249 -9.01 -16.79 18.45
N LYS A 250 -8.20 -17.82 18.18
CA LYS A 250 -7.15 -18.28 19.08
C LYS A 250 -6.08 -17.21 19.32
N ALA A 251 -5.78 -16.39 18.31
CA ALA A 251 -4.84 -15.27 18.46
C ALA A 251 -5.35 -14.26 19.49
N TYR A 252 -6.66 -14.00 19.57
CA TYR A 252 -7.28 -13.11 20.56
C TYR A 252 -7.28 -13.68 21.98
N GLU A 253 -7.63 -14.97 22.16
CA GLU A 253 -7.76 -15.61 23.48
C GLU A 253 -6.46 -15.54 24.32
N GLY A 254 -5.29 -15.59 23.68
CA GLY A 254 -3.99 -15.48 24.35
C GLY A 254 -3.40 -14.07 24.35
N LEU A 255 -4.02 -13.10 23.69
CA LEU A 255 -3.40 -11.81 23.37
C LEU A 255 -3.10 -10.98 24.62
N LEU A 256 -4.06 -10.89 25.54
CA LEU A 256 -3.90 -10.10 26.76
C LEU A 256 -2.77 -10.64 27.65
N GLN A 257 -2.70 -11.97 27.82
CA GLN A 257 -1.65 -12.61 28.62
C GLN A 257 -0.28 -12.37 27.98
N ARG A 258 -0.18 -12.45 26.65
CA ARG A 258 1.06 -12.13 25.93
C ARG A 258 1.48 -10.69 26.17
N ILE A 259 0.56 -9.74 25.98
CA ILE A 259 0.87 -8.31 26.10
C ILE A 259 1.29 -7.96 27.54
N THR A 260 0.55 -8.44 28.54
CA THR A 260 0.91 -8.25 29.96
C THR A 260 2.22 -8.95 30.33
N GLY A 261 2.59 -10.01 29.61
CA GLY A 261 3.89 -10.69 29.69
C GLY A 261 5.05 -9.98 28.97
N GLY A 262 4.82 -8.79 28.39
CA GLY A 262 5.85 -7.97 27.74
C GLY A 262 5.89 -8.06 26.21
N TYR A 263 4.98 -8.80 25.58
CA TYR A 263 4.83 -8.77 24.12
C TYR A 263 4.29 -7.41 23.67
N ILE A 264 4.98 -6.76 22.73
CA ILE A 264 4.51 -5.54 22.08
C ILE A 264 4.05 -5.94 20.67
N PRO A 265 2.75 -5.81 20.34
CA PRO A 265 2.26 -6.10 18.99
C PRO A 265 2.95 -5.20 17.95
N PRO A 266 3.61 -5.78 16.93
CA PRO A 266 4.35 -5.01 15.95
C PRO A 266 3.39 -4.23 15.05
N MET A 267 3.84 -3.07 14.57
CA MET A 267 3.17 -2.38 13.48
C MET A 267 3.45 -3.14 12.18
N LYS A 268 2.40 -3.40 11.39
CA LYS A 268 2.58 -3.84 10.01
C LYS A 268 2.59 -2.60 9.13
N TYR A 269 3.73 -2.36 8.49
CA TYR A 269 3.87 -1.23 7.58
C TYR A 269 4.23 -1.77 6.20
N ASP A 270 3.36 -1.49 5.25
CA ASP A 270 3.56 -1.77 3.85
C ASP A 270 3.67 -0.44 3.09
N THR A 271 4.39 -0.44 1.98
CA THR A 271 4.50 0.74 1.11
C THR A 271 3.47 0.66 0.00
N SER A 272 2.79 1.77 -0.29
CA SER A 272 1.80 1.83 -1.37
C SER A 272 2.39 2.49 -2.62
N LEU A 273 2.48 1.73 -3.70
CA LEU A 273 2.93 2.21 -5.01
C LEU A 273 1.90 3.18 -5.60
N ARG A 274 2.37 4.27 -6.24
CA ARG A 274 1.51 5.22 -6.96
C ARG A 274 1.74 5.04 -8.45
N SER A 275 0.70 4.64 -9.17
CA SER A 275 0.73 4.48 -10.63
C SER A 275 -0.03 5.62 -11.29
N SER A 276 0.30 5.86 -12.57
CA SER A 276 -0.38 6.83 -13.42
C SER A 276 -0.60 6.24 -14.81
N CYS A 277 -1.33 6.96 -15.66
CA CYS A 277 -1.42 6.59 -17.05
C CYS A 277 -0.12 7.00 -17.77
N TYR A 278 0.68 6.03 -18.22
CA TYR A 278 1.89 6.30 -19.00
C TYR A 278 1.69 5.94 -20.48
N LEU A 279 0.47 6.14 -20.99
CA LEU A 279 0.12 5.93 -22.38
C LEU A 279 0.27 7.23 -23.17
N PHE A 280 1.19 7.25 -24.13
CA PHE A 280 1.25 8.29 -25.15
C PHE A 280 -0.04 8.29 -25.99
N GLY A 281 -0.54 9.48 -26.32
CA GLY A 281 -1.80 9.65 -27.05
C GLY A 281 -3.07 9.40 -26.23
N CYS A 282 -2.97 9.24 -24.90
CA CYS A 282 -4.15 9.03 -24.06
C CYS A 282 -5.02 10.30 -23.96
N GLU A 283 -6.15 10.33 -24.67
CA GLU A 283 -7.07 11.48 -24.64
C GLU A 283 -7.68 11.73 -23.26
N ARG A 284 -7.95 10.67 -22.48
CA ARG A 284 -8.56 10.77 -21.15
C ARG A 284 -7.70 11.59 -20.18
N HIS A 285 -6.38 11.38 -20.22
CA HIS A 285 -5.41 12.08 -19.39
C HIS A 285 -4.64 13.17 -20.15
N GLN A 286 -5.08 13.46 -21.39
CA GLN A 286 -4.50 14.47 -22.28
C GLN A 286 -2.99 14.30 -22.52
N HIS A 287 -2.53 13.04 -22.58
CA HIS A 287 -1.14 12.76 -22.92
C HIS A 287 -0.94 12.93 -24.42
N PRO A 288 0.05 13.75 -24.86
CA PRO A 288 0.34 13.88 -26.28
C PRO A 288 0.94 12.59 -26.84
N GLU A 289 0.93 12.48 -28.16
CA GLU A 289 1.79 11.51 -28.85
C GLU A 289 3.26 11.82 -28.57
N TYR A 290 4.11 10.81 -28.60
CA TYR A 290 5.54 10.99 -28.41
C TYR A 290 6.16 11.78 -29.57
N HIS A 291 6.99 12.74 -29.23
CA HIS A 291 7.77 13.54 -30.16
C HIS A 291 9.22 13.59 -29.68
N GLU A 292 10.17 13.37 -30.61
CA GLU A 292 11.62 13.42 -30.36
C GLU A 292 12.15 14.83 -30.07
#